data_AF-G9P8J0-F1
#
_entry.id   AF-G9P8J0-F1
#
_cell.length_a   1.000
_cell.length_b   1.000
_cell.length_c   1.000
_cell.angle_alpha   90.00
_cell.angle_beta   90.00
_cell.angle_gamma   90.00
#
_symmetry.space_group_name_H-M   'P 1'
#
loop_
_entity.id
_entity.type
_entity.pdbx_description
1 polymer ?
#
loop_
_entity_poly.entity_id
_entity_poly.type
_entity_poly.pdbx_seq_one_letter_code
_entity_poly.pdbx_strand_id
1 'polypeptide(L)'
;MQFRSGVWAALLACVQTASATLQIVPGATWTASNGLHMQAHGGGLIKVDDTFYLVGEDHTNGAAFQNVNCYSSKDLVQWEYQGALLSLTNTTGDLGPSRVVERPKVLWNERTGKYVMWMHIDSSSYGEAKVGVAVGDTVCGKYEYLNSSQPLGFQSRDMGLFQDDDGTAYLLSEDRANGLRIDRLSDDYLTVVNATYLWPDHIEAPAMIKIANRYYMFGSHLTGWTPNDNVYTTSTSITGPWSSWTIFAQSGSLTYQSQTNYVLKLSNSEAFYLGDRWISSDLGSSSYIWLPLNISGTSVSMPYFSSWVPNVSEATAEGSWKVSPPNSVYEGETGTYANGAKTVSCSGCSGAGSAGWLGGPSNGTVTFHQISSSVDTMTTITIQYRNGDSAPRFGAVVINGGTPVKLEYLPSGSGVSNSTLHTLLQKGNNTITFGGVGDTTYAADVDRLIVPVS
;
A
#
# COMPACT_ATOMS: atom_id res chain seq x y z
N MET A 1 -72.92 -7.98 -7.11
CA MET A 1 -71.82 -7.05 -7.44
C MET A 1 -70.61 -7.44 -6.61
N GLN A 2 -69.69 -8.22 -7.20
CA GLN A 2 -68.41 -8.57 -6.58
C GLN A 2 -67.39 -7.51 -6.97
N PHE A 3 -66.86 -6.76 -5.99
CA PHE A 3 -65.71 -5.89 -6.20
C PHE A 3 -64.43 -6.70 -5.93
N ARG A 4 -63.64 -6.91 -6.98
CA ARG A 4 -62.30 -7.51 -6.92
C ARG A 4 -61.31 -6.44 -6.46
N SER A 5 -60.66 -6.68 -5.34
CA SER A 5 -59.47 -5.97 -4.87
C SER A 5 -58.25 -6.42 -5.68
N GLY A 6 -57.70 -5.51 -6.49
CA GLY A 6 -56.43 -5.71 -7.20
C GLY A 6 -55.26 -5.32 -6.31
N VAL A 7 -54.46 -6.30 -5.90
CA VAL A 7 -53.16 -6.09 -5.26
C VAL A 7 -52.13 -5.81 -6.37
N TRP A 8 -51.59 -4.59 -6.40
CA TRP A 8 -50.43 -4.26 -7.22
C TRP A 8 -49.18 -4.70 -6.48
N ALA A 9 -48.57 -5.80 -6.92
CA ALA A 9 -47.22 -6.18 -6.50
C ALA A 9 -46.22 -5.28 -7.24
N ALA A 10 -45.62 -4.32 -6.53
CA ALA A 10 -44.46 -3.60 -7.02
C ALA A 10 -43.26 -4.57 -7.01
N LEU A 11 -42.81 -4.98 -8.19
CA LEU A 11 -41.49 -5.62 -8.33
C LEU A 11 -40.43 -4.56 -8.00
N LEU A 12 -39.80 -4.66 -6.83
CA LEU A 12 -38.47 -4.09 -6.65
C LEU A 12 -37.52 -4.88 -7.55
N ALA A 13 -37.17 -4.31 -8.70
CA ALA A 13 -35.97 -4.72 -9.41
C ALA A 13 -34.79 -4.38 -8.49
N CYS A 14 -34.18 -5.42 -7.92
CA CYS A 14 -32.88 -5.30 -7.28
C CYS A 14 -31.89 -4.99 -8.40
N VAL A 15 -31.61 -3.70 -8.62
CA VAL A 15 -30.49 -3.29 -9.46
C VAL A 15 -29.25 -3.70 -8.69
N GLN A 16 -28.70 -4.87 -9.01
CA GLN A 16 -27.31 -5.17 -8.69
C GLN A 16 -26.47 -4.15 -9.46
N THR A 17 -26.19 -3.02 -8.83
CA THR A 17 -25.09 -2.17 -9.26
C THR A 17 -23.86 -3.03 -9.15
N ALA A 18 -23.27 -3.42 -10.28
CA ALA A 18 -21.99 -4.11 -10.30
C ALA A 18 -21.01 -3.30 -9.45
N SER A 19 -20.63 -3.82 -8.28
CA SER A 19 -19.51 -3.25 -7.55
C SER A 19 -18.27 -3.45 -8.41
N ALA A 20 -17.49 -2.39 -8.60
CA ALA A 20 -16.18 -2.51 -9.22
C ALA A 20 -15.41 -3.66 -8.54
N THR A 21 -14.81 -4.55 -9.33
CA THR A 21 -14.00 -5.68 -8.83
C THR A 21 -12.54 -5.26 -8.65
N LEU A 22 -12.34 -3.98 -8.28
CA LEU A 22 -11.04 -3.46 -7.90
C LEU A 22 -10.66 -4.05 -6.54
N GLN A 23 -9.50 -4.69 -6.51
CA GLN A 23 -9.01 -5.43 -5.36
C GLN A 23 -7.62 -4.94 -4.97
N ILE A 24 -7.39 -4.94 -3.65
CA ILE A 24 -6.06 -4.94 -3.06
C ILE A 24 -5.55 -6.39 -3.08
N VAL A 25 -4.36 -6.60 -3.61
CA VAL A 25 -3.67 -7.89 -3.65
C VAL A 25 -2.37 -7.76 -2.84
N PRO A 26 -2.35 -8.20 -1.57
CA PRO A 26 -1.19 -8.03 -0.69
C PRO A 26 0.08 -8.68 -1.27
N GLY A 27 1.16 -7.90 -1.29
CA GLY A 27 2.48 -8.34 -1.74
C GLY A 27 2.64 -8.42 -3.26
N ALA A 28 1.66 -7.97 -4.04
CA ALA A 28 1.81 -7.86 -5.48
C ALA A 28 2.61 -6.60 -5.87
N THR A 29 3.21 -6.61 -7.06
CA THR A 29 3.66 -5.41 -7.74
C THR A 29 2.43 -4.55 -8.08
N TRP A 30 2.36 -3.36 -7.49
CA TRP A 30 1.33 -2.36 -7.79
C TRP A 30 1.93 -1.32 -8.72
N THR A 31 1.48 -1.29 -9.97
CA THR A 31 1.96 -0.34 -10.98
C THR A 31 1.10 0.91 -10.96
N ALA A 32 1.72 2.07 -10.70
CA ALA A 32 1.06 3.37 -10.74
C ALA A 32 0.91 3.88 -12.18
N SER A 33 0.23 5.01 -12.37
CA SER A 33 -0.03 5.59 -13.70
C SER A 33 1.21 5.98 -14.52
N ASN A 34 2.38 6.11 -13.88
CA ASN A 34 3.66 6.29 -14.55
C ASN A 34 4.24 4.99 -15.14
N GLY A 35 3.55 3.86 -14.99
CA GLY A 35 3.98 2.55 -15.50
C GLY A 35 5.12 1.92 -14.70
N LEU A 36 5.34 2.39 -13.46
CA LEU A 36 6.34 1.86 -12.53
C LEU A 36 5.67 1.33 -11.26
N HIS A 37 6.34 0.41 -10.57
CA HIS A 37 5.94 -0.01 -9.24
C HIS A 37 5.89 1.21 -8.31
N MET A 38 4.79 1.34 -7.57
CA MET A 38 4.63 2.39 -6.58
C MET A 38 5.79 2.33 -5.57
N GLN A 39 6.47 3.44 -5.39
CA GLN A 39 7.56 3.65 -4.44
C GLN A 39 7.10 4.64 -3.37
N ALA A 40 6.46 4.12 -2.32
CA ALA A 40 5.92 4.88 -1.20
C ALA A 40 5.97 4.06 0.11
N HIS A 41 7.09 3.39 0.36
CA HIS A 41 7.31 2.55 1.55
C HIS A 41 7.38 3.39 2.81
N GLY A 42 7.09 2.81 3.98
CA GLY A 42 7.08 3.56 5.24
C GLY A 42 6.09 4.74 5.25
N GLY A 43 5.20 4.81 4.26
CA GLY A 43 4.42 6.01 3.98
C GLY A 43 3.28 6.27 4.96
N GLY A 44 2.81 7.51 4.99
CA GLY A 44 1.57 7.93 5.63
C GLY A 44 0.45 8.14 4.62
N LEU A 45 -0.79 7.98 5.06
CA LEU A 45 -1.96 8.25 4.24
C LEU A 45 -2.79 9.38 4.83
N ILE A 46 -3.15 10.35 4.00
CA ILE A 46 -4.08 11.44 4.32
C ILE A 46 -5.23 11.45 3.30
N LYS A 47 -6.46 11.63 3.78
CA LYS A 47 -7.63 11.81 2.91
C LYS A 47 -8.01 13.29 2.90
N VAL A 48 -8.16 13.87 1.72
CA VAL A 48 -8.73 15.22 1.53
C VAL A 48 -9.91 15.06 0.57
N ASP A 49 -11.09 15.47 1.03
CA ASP A 49 -12.38 15.20 0.37
C ASP A 49 -12.57 13.71 0.07
N ASP A 50 -12.74 13.33 -1.19
CA ASP A 50 -12.90 11.97 -1.70
C ASP A 50 -11.57 11.36 -2.20
N THR A 51 -10.42 12.00 -1.93
CA THR A 51 -9.12 11.59 -2.44
C THR A 51 -8.19 11.16 -1.33
N PHE A 52 -7.65 9.96 -1.46
CA PHE A 52 -6.58 9.44 -0.62
C PHE A 52 -5.23 9.80 -1.22
N TYR A 53 -4.29 10.22 -0.38
CA TYR A 53 -2.93 10.54 -0.76
C TYR A 53 -1.98 9.70 0.08
N LEU A 54 -1.14 8.91 -0.57
CA LEU A 54 -0.08 8.12 0.04
C LEU A 54 1.25 8.84 -0.18
N VAL A 55 1.92 9.19 0.92
CA VAL A 55 3.22 9.85 0.93
C VAL A 55 4.25 8.90 1.52
N GLY A 56 5.31 8.55 0.80
CA GLY A 56 6.25 7.53 1.26
C GLY A 56 7.62 7.57 0.60
N GLU A 57 8.47 6.65 1.00
CA GLU A 57 9.87 6.54 0.63
C GLU A 57 10.06 5.98 -0.78
N ASP A 58 11.05 6.53 -1.49
CA ASP A 58 11.52 6.01 -2.76
C ASP A 58 12.76 5.14 -2.58
N HIS A 59 12.62 3.84 -2.84
CA HIS A 59 13.71 2.85 -2.74
C HIS A 59 14.17 2.31 -4.09
N THR A 60 13.81 2.97 -5.20
CA THR A 60 14.19 2.53 -6.55
C THR A 60 15.69 2.22 -6.67
N ASN A 61 16.54 3.04 -6.05
CA ASN A 61 18.00 2.88 -6.03
C ASN A 61 18.59 2.57 -4.64
N GLY A 62 17.83 1.85 -3.80
CA GLY A 62 18.30 1.33 -2.51
C GLY A 62 17.93 2.18 -1.28
N ALA A 63 18.67 1.99 -0.19
CA ALA A 63 18.32 2.52 1.14
C ALA A 63 18.57 4.01 1.33
N ALA A 64 19.52 4.59 0.60
CA ALA A 64 19.83 6.01 0.73
C ALA A 64 18.66 6.86 0.21
N PHE A 65 18.45 8.01 0.85
CA PHE A 65 17.39 8.94 0.49
C PHE A 65 17.46 9.36 -0.99
N GLN A 66 16.33 9.21 -1.67
CA GLN A 66 16.14 9.64 -3.05
C GLN A 66 15.01 10.67 -3.13
N ASN A 67 13.80 10.25 -2.76
CA ASN A 67 12.61 11.09 -2.75
C ASN A 67 11.67 10.68 -1.61
N VAL A 68 10.85 11.64 -1.19
CA VAL A 68 9.55 11.36 -0.58
C VAL A 68 8.51 11.55 -1.67
N ASN A 69 7.96 10.46 -2.20
CA ASN A 69 6.98 10.47 -3.28
C ASN A 69 5.56 10.66 -2.75
N CYS A 70 4.65 11.11 -3.63
CA CYS A 70 3.22 11.14 -3.37
C CYS A 70 2.42 10.52 -4.50
N TYR A 71 1.40 9.77 -4.11
CA TYR A 71 0.45 9.13 -4.99
C TYR A 71 -0.96 9.50 -4.53
N SER A 72 -1.91 9.61 -5.46
CA SER A 72 -3.31 9.85 -5.14
C SER A 72 -4.20 8.73 -5.66
N SER A 73 -5.27 8.40 -4.94
CA SER A 73 -6.27 7.42 -5.35
C SER A 73 -7.65 7.82 -4.86
N LYS A 74 -8.69 7.40 -5.60
CA LYS A 74 -10.10 7.50 -5.17
C LYS A 74 -10.62 6.21 -4.51
N ASP A 75 -9.91 5.10 -4.71
CA ASP A 75 -10.40 3.74 -4.40
C ASP A 75 -9.39 2.89 -3.61
N LEU A 76 -8.21 3.44 -3.29
CA LEU A 76 -7.05 2.77 -2.65
C LEU A 76 -6.38 1.67 -3.50
N VAL A 77 -6.80 1.49 -4.75
CA VAL A 77 -6.31 0.44 -5.64
C VAL A 77 -5.55 1.06 -6.81
N GLN A 78 -6.18 1.99 -7.51
CA GLN A 78 -5.59 2.68 -8.66
C GLN A 78 -4.86 3.92 -8.17
N TRP A 79 -3.54 3.94 -8.31
CA TRP A 79 -2.68 5.00 -7.80
C TRP A 79 -2.09 5.84 -8.93
N GLU A 80 -2.33 7.14 -8.86
CA GLU A 80 -1.77 8.16 -9.74
C GLU A 80 -0.50 8.75 -9.12
N TYR A 81 0.62 8.75 -9.86
CA TYR A 81 1.85 9.37 -9.37
C TYR A 81 1.78 10.89 -9.48
N GLN A 82 1.94 11.60 -8.35
CA GLN A 82 1.83 13.06 -8.28
C GLN A 82 3.20 13.76 -8.28
N GLY A 83 4.28 13.03 -8.04
CA GLY A 83 5.64 13.56 -7.94
C GLY A 83 6.22 13.48 -6.54
N ALA A 84 7.49 13.89 -6.42
CA ALA A 84 8.20 13.96 -5.15
C ALA A 84 7.92 15.27 -4.39
N LEU A 85 7.67 15.17 -3.08
CA LEU A 85 7.45 16.29 -2.15
C LEU A 85 8.78 16.88 -1.70
N LEU A 86 9.73 15.98 -1.42
CA LEU A 86 11.12 16.26 -1.11
C LEU A 86 11.99 15.35 -1.96
N SER A 87 13.16 15.84 -2.34
CA SER A 87 14.13 15.11 -3.15
C SER A 87 15.53 15.29 -2.59
N LEU A 88 16.38 14.30 -2.85
CA LEU A 88 17.81 14.34 -2.62
C LEU A 88 18.40 15.64 -3.19
N THR A 89 19.23 16.29 -2.39
CA THR A 89 19.99 17.48 -2.78
C THR A 89 21.44 17.13 -3.07
N ASN A 90 22.10 17.95 -3.90
CA ASN A 90 23.54 17.81 -4.18
C ASN A 90 24.44 18.44 -3.12
N THR A 91 23.87 18.91 -2.01
CA THR A 91 24.58 19.61 -0.93
C THR A 91 24.65 18.75 0.33
N THR A 92 25.65 19.00 1.17
CA THR A 92 25.71 18.39 2.50
C THR A 92 24.53 18.85 3.36
N GLY A 93 23.99 17.96 4.18
CA GLY A 93 22.86 18.24 5.06
C GLY A 93 21.98 17.01 5.23
N ASP A 94 20.85 17.16 5.92
CA ASP A 94 19.94 16.05 6.21
C ASP A 94 19.31 15.43 4.96
N LEU A 95 19.11 16.22 3.90
CA LEU A 95 18.62 15.78 2.59
C LEU A 95 19.76 15.61 1.56
N GLY A 96 21.00 15.47 2.02
CA GLY A 96 22.17 15.29 1.16
C GLY A 96 22.40 13.83 0.74
N PRO A 97 23.48 13.55 0.01
CA PRO A 97 23.85 12.18 -0.39
C PRO A 97 24.11 11.26 0.81
N SER A 98 23.75 9.99 0.66
CA SER A 98 23.99 8.92 1.67
C SER A 98 23.31 9.16 3.02
N ARG A 99 22.21 9.93 3.03
CA ARG A 99 21.36 10.17 4.20
C ARG A 99 20.20 9.20 4.25
N VAL A 100 19.60 9.08 5.43
CA VAL A 100 18.39 8.29 5.68
C VAL A 100 17.25 9.27 5.94
N VAL A 101 16.17 9.11 5.19
CA VAL A 101 14.92 9.86 5.35
C VAL A 101 13.79 8.85 5.26
N GLU A 102 13.22 8.50 6.40
CA GLU A 102 12.30 7.37 6.52
C GLU A 102 10.97 7.80 7.14
N ARG A 103 9.97 6.98 6.92
CA ARG A 103 8.61 7.01 7.48
C ARG A 103 7.90 8.37 7.43
N PRO A 104 7.90 9.09 6.28
CA PRO A 104 7.27 10.40 6.21
C PRO A 104 5.77 10.30 6.51
N LYS A 105 5.28 11.16 7.40
CA LYS A 105 3.85 11.31 7.74
C LYS A 105 3.46 12.77 7.58
N VAL A 106 2.26 13.02 7.04
CA VAL A 106 1.75 14.38 6.77
C VAL A 106 0.44 14.60 7.51
N LEU A 107 0.33 15.72 8.21
CA LEU A 107 -0.92 16.19 8.83
C LEU A 107 -1.31 17.56 8.30
N TRP A 108 -2.61 17.85 8.26
CA TRP A 108 -3.12 19.19 8.01
C TRP A 108 -3.18 19.99 9.31
N ASN A 109 -2.59 21.18 9.33
CA ASN A 109 -2.72 22.13 10.44
C ASN A 109 -3.71 23.23 10.06
N GLU A 110 -4.90 23.21 10.66
CA GLU A 110 -5.97 24.19 10.39
C GLU A 110 -5.56 25.62 10.77
N ARG A 111 -4.76 25.78 11.83
CA ARG A 111 -4.36 27.09 12.35
C ARG A 111 -3.42 27.84 11.40
N THR A 112 -2.46 27.13 10.81
CA THR A 112 -1.46 27.71 9.90
C THR A 112 -1.88 27.62 8.44
N GLY A 113 -2.87 26.78 8.13
CA GLY A 113 -3.27 26.50 6.76
C GLY A 113 -2.18 25.75 5.97
N LYS A 114 -1.37 24.94 6.66
CA LYS A 114 -0.24 24.20 6.06
C LYS A 114 -0.39 22.71 6.27
N TYR A 115 0.13 21.95 5.31
CA TYR A 115 0.47 20.55 5.52
C TYR A 115 1.84 20.47 6.16
N VAL A 116 1.95 19.72 7.26
CA VAL A 116 3.19 19.54 8.02
C VAL A 116 3.62 18.09 7.91
N MET A 117 4.79 17.88 7.32
CA MET A 117 5.44 16.58 7.22
C MET A 117 6.44 16.41 8.36
N TRP A 118 6.40 15.25 9.01
CA TRP A 118 7.50 14.76 9.83
C TRP A 118 8.08 13.50 9.23
N MET A 119 9.38 13.30 9.41
CA MET A 119 10.12 12.13 8.94
C MET A 119 11.24 11.78 9.91
N HIS A 120 11.67 10.53 9.92
CA HIS A 120 12.94 10.16 10.54
C HIS A 120 14.09 10.69 9.68
N ILE A 121 15.09 11.28 10.32
CA ILE A 121 16.32 11.79 9.71
C ILE A 121 17.51 11.13 10.37
N ASP A 122 18.39 10.53 9.56
CA ASP A 122 19.59 9.89 10.08
C ASP A 122 20.79 9.91 9.13
N SER A 123 21.93 9.55 9.70
CA SER A 123 23.07 9.07 8.94
C SER A 123 22.88 7.60 8.57
N SER A 124 23.68 7.10 7.61
CA SER A 124 23.63 5.69 7.19
C SER A 124 23.96 4.68 8.30
N SER A 125 24.48 5.13 9.45
CA SER A 125 24.72 4.27 10.62
C SER A 125 23.59 4.29 11.64
N TYR A 126 22.50 5.02 11.39
CA TYR A 126 21.38 5.21 12.33
C TYR A 126 21.79 5.81 13.69
N GLY A 127 22.85 6.64 13.67
CA GLY A 127 23.52 7.15 14.87
C GLY A 127 23.08 8.55 15.30
N GLU A 128 22.44 9.31 14.41
CA GLU A 128 21.93 10.65 14.74
C GLU A 128 20.56 10.58 15.41
N ALA A 129 19.70 9.66 14.96
CA ALA A 129 18.38 9.37 15.52
C ALA A 129 17.57 10.65 15.77
N LYS A 130 17.27 11.39 14.70
CA LYS A 130 16.52 12.66 14.73
C LYS A 130 15.19 12.51 14.00
N VAL A 131 14.30 13.45 14.25
CA VAL A 131 13.15 13.74 13.39
C VAL A 131 13.38 15.02 12.62
N GLY A 132 12.88 15.08 11.39
CA GLY A 132 12.85 16.25 10.53
C GLY A 132 11.44 16.80 10.37
N VAL A 133 11.34 18.08 10.03
CA VAL A 133 10.06 18.75 9.75
C VAL A 133 10.13 19.49 8.42
N ALA A 134 9.06 19.38 7.63
CA ALA A 134 8.87 20.14 6.41
C ALA A 134 7.43 20.63 6.27
N VAL A 135 7.20 21.68 5.51
CA VAL A 135 5.86 22.27 5.31
C VAL A 135 5.50 22.44 3.84
N GLY A 136 4.23 22.29 3.50
CA GLY A 136 3.72 22.45 2.14
C GLY A 136 2.33 23.10 2.11
N ASP A 137 1.98 23.67 0.95
CA ASP A 137 0.66 24.31 0.72
C ASP A 137 -0.42 23.31 0.28
N THR A 138 -0.01 22.19 -0.32
CA THR A 138 -0.90 21.13 -0.80
C THR A 138 -0.34 19.77 -0.41
N VAL A 139 -1.19 18.74 -0.30
CA VAL A 139 -0.77 17.39 0.09
C VAL A 139 0.42 16.89 -0.74
N CYS A 140 0.30 16.86 -2.07
CA CYS A 140 1.39 16.46 -2.98
C CYS A 140 2.21 17.63 -3.54
N GLY A 141 2.27 18.77 -2.84
CA GLY A 141 3.05 19.93 -3.28
C GLY A 141 4.56 19.73 -3.09
N LYS A 142 5.37 20.71 -3.46
CA LYS A 142 6.77 20.76 -3.01
C LYS A 142 6.81 21.24 -1.56
N TYR A 143 7.56 20.53 -0.72
CA TYR A 143 7.70 20.87 0.69
C TYR A 143 8.98 21.65 0.92
N GLU A 144 8.90 22.65 1.79
CA GLU A 144 10.05 23.35 2.34
C GLU A 144 10.54 22.59 3.57
N TYR A 145 11.74 22.02 3.48
CA TYR A 145 12.40 21.40 4.62
C TYR A 145 12.92 22.46 5.60
N LEU A 146 12.58 22.34 6.88
CA LEU A 146 12.89 23.34 7.89
C LEU A 146 14.14 22.99 8.69
N ASN A 147 14.11 21.88 9.43
CA ASN A 147 15.21 21.43 10.28
C ASN A 147 15.02 19.98 10.74
N SER A 148 16.00 19.46 11.49
CA SER A 148 15.89 18.23 12.27
C SER A 148 16.40 18.41 13.71
N SER A 149 15.88 17.59 14.62
CA SER A 149 16.35 17.54 16.01
C SER A 149 16.00 16.21 16.70
N GLN A 150 16.64 15.95 17.84
CA GLN A 150 16.22 14.90 18.77
C GLN A 150 15.04 15.42 19.62
N PRO A 151 13.85 14.80 19.57
CA PRO A 151 12.66 15.33 20.23
C PRO A 151 12.82 15.29 21.75
N LEU A 152 12.77 16.48 22.37
CA LEU A 152 13.05 16.69 23.80
C LEU A 152 14.46 16.24 24.24
N GLY A 153 15.42 16.16 23.31
CA GLY A 153 16.80 15.75 23.59
C GLY A 153 17.00 14.23 23.68
N PHE A 154 16.02 13.44 23.29
CA PHE A 154 16.11 11.97 23.24
C PHE A 154 16.16 11.47 21.79
N GLN A 155 16.61 10.24 21.62
CA GLN A 155 16.68 9.60 20.30
C GLN A 155 15.29 9.42 19.69
N SER A 156 15.23 9.48 18.36
CA SER A 156 14.08 9.11 17.57
C SER A 156 14.52 8.42 16.28
N ARG A 157 14.09 7.18 16.05
CA ARG A 157 14.26 6.49 14.77
C ARG A 157 12.91 6.32 14.11
N ASP A 158 12.38 5.10 14.15
CA ASP A 158 11.05 4.80 13.66
C ASP A 158 10.02 5.72 14.30
N MET A 159 9.19 6.31 13.45
CA MET A 159 8.20 7.28 13.89
C MET A 159 6.86 7.15 13.17
N GLY A 160 5.85 7.75 13.80
CA GLY A 160 4.53 7.96 13.27
C GLY A 160 3.97 9.31 13.72
N LEU A 161 2.85 9.74 13.15
CA LEU A 161 2.10 10.91 13.59
C LEU A 161 0.66 10.51 13.90
N PHE A 162 0.08 11.17 14.89
CA PHE A 162 -1.33 11.04 15.24
C PHE A 162 -1.93 12.41 15.49
N GLN A 163 -3.06 12.71 14.84
CA GLN A 163 -3.86 13.90 15.10
C GLN A 163 -5.15 13.45 15.79
N ASP A 164 -5.39 13.95 17.00
CA ASP A 164 -6.61 13.66 17.75
C ASP A 164 -7.79 14.47 17.21
N ASP A 165 -9.01 14.07 17.60
CA ASP A 165 -10.26 14.69 17.14
C ASP A 165 -10.37 16.18 17.53
N ASP A 166 -9.62 16.63 18.55
CA ASP A 166 -9.56 18.03 18.99
C ASP A 166 -8.50 18.87 18.25
N GLY A 167 -7.80 18.28 17.28
CA GLY A 167 -6.74 18.91 16.52
C GLY A 167 -5.38 18.91 17.24
N THR A 168 -5.23 18.31 18.41
CA THR A 168 -3.92 18.11 19.03
C THR A 168 -3.15 17.03 18.25
N ALA A 169 -1.91 17.33 17.86
CA ALA A 169 -1.05 16.38 17.16
C ALA A 169 0.05 15.84 18.07
N TYR A 170 0.47 14.61 17.77
CA TYR A 170 1.44 13.85 18.54
C TYR A 170 2.45 13.17 17.61
N LEU A 171 3.73 13.25 17.98
CA LEU A 171 4.79 12.40 17.46
C LEU A 171 4.79 11.07 18.21
N LEU A 172 4.80 9.98 17.45
CA LEU A 172 5.05 8.64 17.95
C LEU A 172 6.51 8.33 17.64
N SER A 173 7.35 8.03 18.62
CA SER A 173 8.79 7.98 18.44
C SER A 173 9.45 6.81 19.15
N GLU A 174 10.18 5.99 18.40
CA GLU A 174 11.06 4.95 18.96
C GLU A 174 12.33 5.58 19.52
N ASP A 175 12.49 5.54 20.85
CA ASP A 175 13.74 5.85 21.53
C ASP A 175 14.42 4.53 21.93
N ARG A 176 15.53 4.20 21.27
CA ARG A 176 16.23 2.92 21.49
C ARG A 176 16.68 2.71 22.93
N ALA A 177 16.98 3.78 23.65
CA ALA A 177 17.44 3.69 25.03
C ALA A 177 16.28 3.52 26.02
N ASN A 178 15.12 4.16 25.75
CA ASN A 178 14.05 4.30 26.74
C ASN A 178 12.74 3.60 26.38
N GLY A 179 12.51 3.26 25.12
CA GLY A 179 11.30 2.63 24.60
C GLY A 179 10.44 3.56 23.72
N LEU A 180 9.17 3.19 23.51
CA LEU A 180 8.26 3.94 22.63
C LEU A 180 7.64 5.15 23.35
N ARG A 181 7.63 6.31 22.69
CA ARG A 181 7.09 7.56 23.22
C ARG A 181 5.89 8.07 22.43
N ILE A 182 4.97 8.71 23.15
CA ILE A 182 4.01 9.67 22.61
C ILE A 182 4.45 11.04 23.08
N ASP A 183 4.76 11.94 22.16
CA ASP A 183 5.12 13.31 22.49
C ASP A 183 4.17 14.30 21.80
N ARG A 184 3.65 15.27 22.55
CA ARG A 184 2.73 16.28 22.02
C ARG A 184 3.50 17.29 21.18
N LEU A 185 2.91 17.67 20.04
CA LEU A 185 3.39 18.76 19.20
C LEU A 185 2.82 20.11 19.65
N SER A 186 3.55 21.19 19.33
CA SER A 186 3.07 22.56 19.42
C SER A 186 1.88 22.80 18.49
N ASP A 187 1.13 23.88 18.71
CA ASP A 187 -0.10 24.16 17.96
C ASP A 187 0.12 24.45 16.45
N ASP A 188 1.35 24.73 16.00
CA ASP A 188 1.71 24.80 14.57
C ASP A 188 2.26 23.47 14.02
N TYR A 189 2.35 22.45 14.87
CA TYR A 189 2.91 21.13 14.64
C TYR A 189 4.41 21.12 14.28
N LEU A 190 5.15 22.20 14.52
CA LEU A 190 6.55 22.31 14.07
C LEU A 190 7.58 21.89 15.11
N THR A 191 7.17 21.68 16.37
CA THR A 191 8.08 21.31 17.47
C THR A 191 7.40 20.38 18.46
N VAL A 192 8.20 19.55 19.14
CA VAL A 192 7.71 18.73 20.27
C VAL A 192 7.74 19.58 21.55
N VAL A 193 6.63 19.60 22.30
CA VAL A 193 6.49 20.47 23.49
C VAL A 193 6.49 19.72 24.82
N ASN A 194 5.96 18.49 24.88
CA ASN A 194 6.00 17.67 26.09
C ASN A 194 5.88 16.18 25.79
N ALA A 195 6.37 15.34 26.70
CA ALA A 195 6.10 13.92 26.69
C ALA A 195 4.69 13.67 27.23
N THR A 196 3.92 12.83 26.54
CA THR A 196 2.54 12.45 26.91
C THR A 196 2.50 11.05 27.53
N TYR A 197 3.26 10.10 26.98
CA TYR A 197 3.36 8.74 27.51
C TYR A 197 4.68 8.10 27.08
N LEU A 198 5.19 7.18 27.92
CA LEU A 198 6.38 6.37 27.63
C LEU A 198 6.07 4.90 27.98
N TRP A 199 6.20 4.02 27.00
CA TRP A 199 6.37 2.59 27.26
C TRP A 199 7.85 2.29 27.43
N PRO A 200 8.25 1.54 28.48
CA PRO A 200 9.62 1.05 28.58
C PRO A 200 9.89 -0.10 27.59
N ASP A 201 8.86 -0.64 26.94
CA ASP A 201 8.97 -1.67 25.93
C ASP A 201 9.62 -1.14 24.65
N HIS A 202 10.49 -1.96 24.06
CA HIS A 202 11.19 -1.65 22.83
C HIS A 202 10.33 -2.02 21.61
N ILE A 203 9.49 -1.07 21.20
CA ILE A 203 8.59 -1.15 20.05
C ILE A 203 8.98 -0.08 19.02
N GLU A 204 9.07 -0.48 17.76
CA GLU A 204 9.30 0.40 16.60
C GLU A 204 8.09 0.38 15.65
N ALA A 205 8.22 1.08 14.52
CA ALA A 205 7.20 1.25 13.50
C ALA A 205 5.81 1.64 14.03
N PRO A 206 5.70 2.70 14.87
CA PRO A 206 4.47 2.99 15.59
C PRO A 206 3.39 3.59 14.69
N ALA A 207 2.15 3.11 14.85
CA ALA A 207 0.97 3.67 14.22
C ALA A 207 -0.17 3.77 15.23
N MET A 208 -0.89 4.90 15.26
CA MET A 208 -2.01 5.09 16.17
C MET A 208 -3.29 5.47 15.42
N ILE A 209 -4.40 4.89 15.85
CA ILE A 209 -5.75 5.35 15.50
C ILE A 209 -6.58 5.52 16.75
N LYS A 210 -7.64 6.32 16.64
CA LYS A 210 -8.68 6.44 17.65
C LYS A 210 -10.03 6.05 17.05
N ILE A 211 -10.68 5.06 17.64
CA ILE A 211 -12.01 4.61 17.26
C ILE A 211 -12.95 4.83 18.44
N ALA A 212 -14.01 5.60 18.22
CA ALA A 212 -14.84 6.16 19.28
C ALA A 212 -13.97 6.82 20.37
N ASN A 213 -14.08 6.42 21.64
CA ASN A 213 -13.32 6.98 22.75
C ASN A 213 -12.11 6.11 23.15
N ARG A 214 -11.53 5.35 22.22
CA ARG A 214 -10.40 4.46 22.48
C ARG A 214 -9.29 4.64 21.46
N TYR A 215 -8.07 4.82 21.96
CA TYR A 215 -6.83 4.83 21.21
C TYR A 215 -6.31 3.41 21.08
N TYR A 216 -5.75 3.09 19.91
CA TYR A 216 -5.06 1.85 19.61
C TYR A 216 -3.68 2.23 19.09
N MET A 217 -2.63 1.79 19.77
CA MET A 217 -1.25 1.93 19.33
C MET A 217 -0.78 0.58 18.80
N PHE A 218 -0.23 0.56 17.59
CA PHE A 218 0.36 -0.59 16.91
C PHE A 218 1.87 -0.39 16.78
N GLY A 219 2.63 -1.47 16.70
CA GLY A 219 4.04 -1.42 16.37
C GLY A 219 4.68 -2.80 16.25
N SER A 220 5.94 -2.83 15.82
CA SER A 220 6.75 -4.05 15.70
C SER A 220 7.80 -4.15 16.78
N HIS A 221 8.31 -5.35 17.02
CA HIS A 221 9.55 -5.52 17.78
C HIS A 221 10.78 -5.11 16.94
N LEU A 222 11.92 -4.93 17.60
CA LEU A 222 13.18 -4.48 16.99
C LEU A 222 13.96 -5.64 16.35
N THR A 223 13.64 -5.98 15.10
CA THR A 223 14.32 -7.08 14.36
C THR A 223 14.96 -6.61 13.05
N GLY A 224 15.17 -5.30 12.92
CA GLY A 224 15.64 -4.69 11.67
C GLY A 224 14.67 -5.02 10.54
N TRP A 225 15.21 -5.37 9.36
CA TRP A 225 14.38 -5.73 8.21
C TRP A 225 13.66 -7.08 8.32
N THR A 226 13.99 -7.92 9.31
CA THR A 226 13.31 -9.23 9.47
C THR A 226 11.93 -9.00 10.07
N PRO A 227 10.83 -9.49 9.49
CA PRO A 227 9.49 -9.29 10.06
C PRO A 227 9.31 -10.07 11.36
N ASN A 228 8.39 -9.61 12.21
CA ASN A 228 8.03 -10.23 13.48
C ASN A 228 6.51 -10.19 13.71
N ASP A 229 6.02 -10.90 14.72
CA ASP A 229 4.63 -10.78 15.16
C ASP A 229 4.44 -9.41 15.83
N ASN A 230 3.83 -8.48 15.10
CA ASN A 230 3.58 -7.12 15.55
C ASN A 230 2.47 -7.12 16.61
N VAL A 231 2.49 -6.08 17.42
CA VAL A 231 1.67 -5.95 18.62
C VAL A 231 0.86 -4.68 18.59
N TYR A 232 -0.22 -4.65 19.38
CA TYR A 232 -0.99 -3.47 19.69
C TYR A 232 -1.29 -3.36 21.18
N THR A 233 -1.59 -2.15 21.63
CA THR A 233 -2.11 -1.82 22.96
C THR A 233 -3.22 -0.77 22.84
N THR A 234 -4.10 -0.67 23.83
CA THR A 234 -5.21 0.27 23.81
C THR A 234 -5.38 1.02 25.12
N SER A 235 -5.94 2.23 25.03
CA SER A 235 -6.37 3.02 26.18
C SER A 235 -7.56 3.91 25.83
N THR A 236 -8.33 4.32 26.84
CA THR A 236 -9.34 5.38 26.73
C THR A 236 -8.77 6.78 26.96
N SER A 237 -7.50 6.89 27.34
CA SER A 237 -6.79 8.14 27.52
C SER A 237 -5.42 8.06 26.86
N ILE A 238 -5.03 9.09 26.12
CA ILE A 238 -3.71 9.12 25.47
C ILE A 238 -2.56 9.14 26.50
N THR A 239 -2.82 9.63 27.71
CA THR A 239 -1.89 9.61 28.86
C THR A 239 -1.89 8.27 29.63
N GLY A 240 -2.68 7.30 29.18
CA GLY A 240 -2.80 5.99 29.79
C GLY A 240 -3.77 5.92 31.00
N PRO A 241 -3.75 4.80 31.74
CA PRO A 241 -2.89 3.62 31.51
C PRO A 241 -3.24 2.91 30.21
N TRP A 242 -2.23 2.32 29.56
CA TRP A 242 -2.38 1.49 28.37
C TRP A 242 -2.39 0.01 28.76
N SER A 243 -3.09 -0.82 27.98
CA SER A 243 -3.11 -2.27 28.19
C SER A 243 -1.75 -2.91 27.89
N SER A 244 -1.56 -4.17 28.27
CA SER A 244 -0.39 -4.94 27.80
C SER A 244 -0.40 -5.07 26.27
N TRP A 245 0.79 -5.13 25.68
CA TRP A 245 0.98 -5.42 24.27
C TRP A 245 0.45 -6.82 23.91
N THR A 246 -0.32 -6.91 22.83
CA THR A 246 -0.96 -8.14 22.36
C THR A 246 -0.77 -8.27 20.85
N ILE A 247 -0.55 -9.48 20.34
CA ILE A 247 -0.47 -9.74 18.89
C ILE A 247 -1.86 -9.59 18.25
N PHE A 248 -1.94 -8.97 17.07
CA PHE A 248 -3.22 -8.81 16.33
C PHE A 248 -3.32 -9.66 15.04
N ALA A 249 -2.19 -10.07 14.46
CA ALA A 249 -2.17 -11.01 13.34
C ALA A 249 -2.23 -12.47 13.84
N GLN A 250 -2.32 -13.44 12.92
CA GLN A 250 -2.11 -14.84 13.29
C GLN A 250 -0.70 -15.00 13.88
N SER A 251 -0.58 -15.52 15.11
CA SER A 251 0.73 -15.75 15.74
C SER A 251 1.59 -16.71 14.90
N GLY A 252 2.88 -16.40 14.78
CA GLY A 252 3.85 -17.10 13.95
C GLY A 252 3.81 -16.73 12.47
N SER A 253 2.86 -15.89 12.05
CA SER A 253 2.80 -15.39 10.66
C SER A 253 3.82 -14.28 10.38
N LEU A 254 4.43 -13.72 11.43
CA LEU A 254 5.29 -12.55 11.36
C LEU A 254 4.54 -11.37 10.73
N THR A 255 3.30 -11.17 11.19
CA THR A 255 2.36 -10.19 10.62
C THR A 255 2.21 -10.39 9.11
N TYR A 256 2.05 -11.64 8.68
CA TYR A 256 2.04 -12.05 7.27
C TYR A 256 3.27 -11.59 6.48
N GLN A 257 4.45 -11.72 7.10
CA GLN A 257 5.74 -11.26 6.59
C GLN A 257 5.72 -9.78 6.24
N SER A 258 5.29 -8.95 7.19
CA SER A 258 5.31 -7.49 7.05
C SER A 258 5.58 -6.79 8.37
N GLN A 259 5.86 -5.49 8.29
CA GLN A 259 6.05 -4.60 9.42
C GLN A 259 4.98 -3.52 9.37
N THR A 260 4.40 -3.20 10.53
CA THR A 260 3.48 -2.08 10.71
C THR A 260 4.10 -0.81 10.12
N ASN A 261 3.27 0.02 9.50
CA ASN A 261 3.69 1.34 9.06
C ASN A 261 2.59 2.37 9.32
N TYR A 262 1.37 2.07 8.89
CA TYR A 262 0.22 2.95 9.10
C TYR A 262 -1.05 2.14 9.36
N VAL A 263 -2.05 2.77 9.98
CA VAL A 263 -3.39 2.20 10.11
C VAL A 263 -4.40 3.24 9.64
N LEU A 264 -5.09 2.91 8.55
CA LEU A 264 -6.09 3.80 7.95
C LEU A 264 -7.44 3.58 8.64
N LYS A 265 -7.87 4.53 9.46
CA LYS A 265 -9.25 4.56 10.00
C LYS A 265 -10.23 4.88 8.86
N LEU A 266 -11.31 4.10 8.74
CA LEU A 266 -12.37 4.32 7.75
C LEU A 266 -13.69 4.65 8.41
N SER A 267 -13.98 4.02 9.54
CA SER A 267 -15.20 4.22 10.31
C SER A 267 -14.92 4.07 11.81
N ASN A 268 -15.97 4.11 12.63
CA ASN A 268 -15.88 3.85 14.06
C ASN A 268 -15.82 2.34 14.42
N SER A 269 -15.60 1.46 13.45
CA SER A 269 -15.41 0.04 13.68
C SER A 269 -14.48 -0.64 12.69
N GLU A 270 -14.03 0.07 11.66
CA GLU A 270 -13.24 -0.50 10.57
C GLU A 270 -12.01 0.36 10.30
N ALA A 271 -10.90 -0.34 10.13
CA ALA A 271 -9.61 0.23 9.77
C ALA A 271 -8.85 -0.76 8.89
N PHE A 272 -7.91 -0.27 8.10
CA PHE A 272 -6.97 -1.10 7.34
C PHE A 272 -5.59 -1.00 7.97
N TYR A 273 -4.95 -2.15 8.16
CA TYR A 273 -3.52 -2.26 8.40
C TYR A 273 -2.79 -1.99 7.08
N LEU A 274 -1.83 -1.08 7.10
CA LEU A 274 -0.95 -0.78 5.97
C LEU A 274 0.48 -1.09 6.43
N GLY A 275 1.00 -2.25 6.04
CA GLY A 275 2.36 -2.66 6.35
C GLY A 275 3.24 -2.82 5.11
N ASP A 276 4.55 -2.80 5.35
CA ASP A 276 5.58 -3.02 4.34
C ASP A 276 6.16 -4.43 4.48
N ARG A 277 6.25 -5.16 3.36
CA ARG A 277 7.06 -6.37 3.23
C ARG A 277 8.41 -5.97 2.66
N TRP A 278 9.34 -5.74 3.56
CA TRP A 278 10.71 -5.36 3.24
C TRP A 278 11.49 -6.50 2.60
N ILE A 279 12.21 -6.18 1.52
CA ILE A 279 13.20 -7.05 0.89
C ILE A 279 14.55 -6.34 1.02
N SER A 280 15.27 -6.57 2.10
CA SER A 280 16.49 -5.81 2.42
C SER A 280 17.62 -5.94 1.38
N SER A 281 17.65 -7.04 0.63
CA SER A 281 18.60 -7.23 -0.47
C SER A 281 18.22 -6.47 -1.75
N ASP A 282 16.98 -5.99 -1.84
CA ASP A 282 16.41 -5.29 -3.00
C ASP A 282 15.22 -4.43 -2.55
N LEU A 283 15.52 -3.31 -1.87
CA LEU A 283 14.48 -2.49 -1.23
C LEU A 283 13.47 -1.92 -2.22
N GLY A 284 13.87 -1.66 -3.46
CA GLY A 284 12.97 -1.20 -4.52
C GLY A 284 11.90 -2.23 -4.89
N SER A 285 12.13 -3.51 -4.59
CA SER A 285 11.15 -4.59 -4.78
C SER A 285 10.32 -4.90 -3.53
N SER A 286 10.50 -4.16 -2.44
CA SER A 286 9.62 -4.26 -1.26
C SER A 286 8.16 -4.02 -1.69
N SER A 287 7.22 -4.63 -0.99
CA SER A 287 5.81 -4.62 -1.39
C SER A 287 4.88 -4.31 -0.22
N TYR A 288 3.61 -4.10 -0.50
CA TYR A 288 2.64 -3.63 0.49
C TYR A 288 1.72 -4.76 0.96
N ILE A 289 1.62 -4.95 2.28
CA ILE A 289 0.69 -5.88 2.91
C ILE A 289 -0.42 -5.09 3.57
N TRP A 290 -1.47 -4.84 2.79
CA TRP A 290 -2.63 -4.09 3.24
C TRP A 290 -3.81 -5.03 3.48
N LEU A 291 -4.34 -5.02 4.70
CA LEU A 291 -5.37 -5.96 5.15
C LEU A 291 -6.40 -5.27 6.05
N PRO A 292 -7.68 -5.69 6.00
CA PRO A 292 -8.68 -5.17 6.91
C PRO A 292 -8.44 -5.65 8.35
N LEU A 293 -8.66 -4.74 9.31
CA LEU A 293 -8.67 -5.03 10.74
C LEU A 293 -10.11 -5.19 11.24
N ASN A 294 -10.32 -6.22 12.06
CA ASN A 294 -11.53 -6.37 12.84
C ASN A 294 -11.30 -5.77 14.23
N ILE A 295 -12.01 -4.68 14.54
CA ILE A 295 -11.87 -3.97 15.82
C ILE A 295 -13.20 -4.02 16.57
N SER A 296 -13.18 -4.57 17.79
CA SER A 296 -14.37 -4.67 18.64
C SER A 296 -13.98 -4.49 20.11
N GLY A 297 -14.47 -3.40 20.72
CA GLY A 297 -14.11 -3.05 22.09
C GLY A 297 -12.59 -2.88 22.23
N THR A 298 -11.94 -3.73 23.03
CA THR A 298 -10.48 -3.71 23.22
C THR A 298 -9.74 -4.65 22.27
N SER A 299 -10.46 -5.46 21.50
CA SER A 299 -9.86 -6.54 20.69
C SER A 299 -9.63 -6.08 19.26
N VAL A 300 -8.44 -6.38 18.75
CA VAL A 300 -8.06 -6.24 17.34
C VAL A 300 -7.63 -7.60 16.81
N SER A 301 -8.11 -7.97 15.63
CA SER A 301 -7.59 -9.10 14.87
C SER A 301 -7.44 -8.76 13.38
N MET A 302 -6.47 -9.39 12.73
CA MET A 302 -6.21 -9.23 11.31
C MET A 302 -6.16 -10.60 10.64
N PRO A 303 -7.25 -11.05 10.00
CA PRO A 303 -7.22 -12.23 9.16
C PRO A 303 -6.50 -11.96 7.84
N TYR A 304 -5.88 -13.00 7.28
CA TYR A 304 -5.24 -12.91 5.97
C TYR A 304 -6.26 -13.03 4.83
N PHE A 305 -6.08 -12.22 3.79
CA PHE A 305 -6.77 -12.33 2.51
C PHE A 305 -5.74 -12.30 1.38
N SER A 306 -5.85 -13.23 0.42
CA SER A 306 -5.02 -13.20 -0.78
C SER A 306 -5.40 -12.07 -1.74
N SER A 307 -6.65 -11.61 -1.66
CA SER A 307 -7.16 -10.38 -2.24
C SER A 307 -8.43 -9.97 -1.51
N TRP A 308 -8.79 -8.69 -1.57
CA TRP A 308 -10.05 -8.17 -1.01
C TRP A 308 -10.44 -6.86 -1.70
N VAL A 309 -11.72 -6.48 -1.63
CA VAL A 309 -12.29 -5.31 -2.31
C VAL A 309 -12.46 -4.17 -1.31
N PRO A 310 -11.70 -3.07 -1.40
CA PRO A 310 -11.99 -1.87 -0.61
C PRO A 310 -13.29 -1.21 -1.08
N ASN A 311 -14.09 -0.72 -0.14
CA ASN A 311 -15.32 0.03 -0.38
C ASN A 311 -15.22 1.39 0.31
N VAL A 312 -14.52 2.32 -0.35
CA VAL A 312 -14.13 3.62 0.23
C VAL A 312 -14.78 4.83 -0.44
N SER A 313 -15.62 4.63 -1.46
CA SER A 313 -16.46 5.69 -2.02
C SER A 313 -17.53 6.11 -1.01
N GLU A 314 -17.88 7.40 -0.95
CA GLU A 314 -18.92 7.91 -0.05
C GLU A 314 -20.34 7.51 -0.52
N ALA A 315 -20.66 6.25 -0.27
CA ALA A 315 -21.99 5.64 -0.12
C ALA A 315 -21.72 4.14 0.12
N THR A 316 -22.06 3.54 1.26
CA THR A 316 -23.36 2.85 1.42
C THR A 316 -23.34 2.04 2.73
N ALA A 317 -24.53 1.59 3.16
CA ALA A 317 -24.83 0.76 4.33
C ALA A 317 -24.16 -0.64 4.38
N GLU A 318 -23.10 -0.88 3.61
CA GLU A 318 -22.55 -2.21 3.29
C GLU A 318 -21.13 -2.49 3.84
N GLY A 319 -20.61 -1.64 4.74
CA GLY A 319 -19.25 -1.79 5.30
C GLY A 319 -18.14 -1.29 4.37
N SER A 320 -16.95 -1.07 4.93
CA SER A 320 -15.81 -0.42 4.26
C SER A 320 -14.99 -1.32 3.35
N TRP A 321 -15.30 -2.63 3.29
CA TRP A 321 -14.65 -3.60 2.41
C TRP A 321 -15.51 -4.85 2.22
N LYS A 322 -15.19 -5.66 1.21
CA LYS A 322 -15.84 -6.94 0.92
C LYS A 322 -14.81 -8.03 0.64
N VAL A 323 -15.16 -9.28 0.92
CA VAL A 323 -14.39 -10.45 0.48
C VAL A 323 -14.39 -10.49 -1.05
N SER A 324 -13.24 -10.83 -1.63
CA SER A 324 -13.12 -11.01 -3.07
C SER A 324 -14.12 -12.04 -3.62
N PRO A 325 -14.69 -11.81 -4.82
CA PRO A 325 -15.45 -12.84 -5.50
C PRO A 325 -14.55 -14.03 -5.89
N PRO A 326 -15.13 -15.18 -6.29
CA PRO A 326 -14.40 -16.27 -6.92
C PRO A 326 -13.62 -15.79 -8.15
N ASN A 327 -12.59 -16.53 -8.54
CA ASN A 327 -11.76 -16.20 -9.70
C ASN A 327 -11.91 -17.25 -10.82
N SER A 328 -11.83 -16.80 -12.06
CA SER A 328 -11.46 -17.62 -13.21
C SER A 328 -9.95 -17.58 -13.41
N VAL A 329 -9.37 -18.70 -13.85
CA VAL A 329 -7.91 -18.84 -14.04
C VAL A 329 -7.61 -19.16 -15.49
N TYR A 330 -6.60 -18.50 -16.04
CA TYR A 330 -6.17 -18.66 -17.43
C TYR A 330 -4.67 -18.91 -17.48
N GLU A 331 -4.27 -20.15 -17.78
CA GLU A 331 -2.88 -20.59 -17.78
C GLU A 331 -2.12 -20.04 -18.99
N GLY A 332 -0.93 -19.52 -18.76
CA GLY A 332 -0.07 -18.87 -19.75
C GLY A 332 0.32 -19.81 -20.88
N GLU A 333 0.61 -21.07 -20.56
CA GLU A 333 0.95 -22.10 -21.54
C GLU A 333 -0.18 -22.46 -22.50
N THR A 334 -1.42 -22.05 -22.20
CA THR A 334 -2.61 -22.29 -23.03
C THR A 334 -2.97 -21.11 -23.93
N GLY A 335 -2.26 -19.98 -23.79
CA GLY A 335 -2.48 -18.79 -24.61
C GLY A 335 -2.12 -18.98 -26.08
N THR A 336 -2.63 -18.09 -26.94
CA THR A 336 -2.27 -18.06 -28.36
C THR A 336 -1.02 -17.23 -28.56
N TYR A 337 0.06 -17.88 -29.01
CA TYR A 337 1.36 -17.24 -29.22
C TYR A 337 1.53 -16.63 -30.60
N ALA A 338 2.31 -15.56 -30.69
CA ALA A 338 2.80 -15.00 -31.94
C ALA A 338 4.27 -14.54 -31.82
N ASN A 339 4.91 -14.37 -32.97
CA ASN A 339 6.23 -13.73 -33.10
C ASN A 339 7.35 -14.32 -32.23
N GLY A 340 7.37 -15.65 -32.09
CA GLY A 340 8.42 -16.38 -31.39
C GLY A 340 8.21 -16.55 -29.88
N ALA A 341 7.17 -15.94 -29.32
CA ALA A 341 6.68 -16.32 -27.98
C ALA A 341 6.28 -17.79 -27.96
N LYS A 342 6.46 -18.43 -26.81
CA LYS A 342 6.22 -19.88 -26.65
C LYS A 342 6.08 -20.26 -25.18
N THR A 343 5.55 -21.45 -24.96
CA THR A 343 5.60 -22.09 -23.64
C THR A 343 7.05 -22.36 -23.24
N VAL A 344 7.40 -21.98 -22.01
CA VAL A 344 8.68 -22.29 -21.37
C VAL A 344 8.43 -23.16 -20.14
N SER A 345 9.34 -24.07 -19.83
CA SER A 345 9.23 -24.89 -18.63
C SER A 345 9.47 -24.04 -17.39
N CYS A 346 8.57 -24.16 -16.42
CA CYS A 346 8.66 -23.45 -15.15
C CYS A 346 8.18 -24.35 -14.02
N SER A 347 9.10 -25.02 -13.33
CA SER A 347 8.73 -25.98 -12.26
C SER A 347 8.01 -25.35 -11.06
N GLY A 348 8.16 -24.05 -10.86
CA GLY A 348 7.47 -23.29 -9.81
C GLY A 348 6.13 -22.69 -10.23
N CYS A 349 5.80 -22.74 -11.52
CA CYS A 349 4.55 -22.20 -12.09
C CYS A 349 3.40 -23.22 -11.98
N SER A 350 2.18 -22.71 -12.10
CA SER A 350 1.01 -23.56 -12.33
C SER A 350 1.23 -24.41 -13.58
N GLY A 351 0.76 -25.66 -13.58
CA GLY A 351 0.91 -26.55 -14.75
C GLY A 351 2.36 -26.90 -15.16
N ALA A 352 3.37 -26.44 -14.41
CA ALA A 352 4.80 -26.52 -14.75
C ALA A 352 5.21 -25.82 -16.07
N GLY A 353 4.37 -24.91 -16.58
CA GLY A 353 4.59 -24.12 -17.80
C GLY A 353 4.34 -22.64 -17.57
N SER A 354 4.86 -21.80 -18.46
CA SER A 354 4.49 -20.39 -18.53
C SER A 354 4.65 -19.86 -19.95
N ALA A 355 3.99 -18.75 -20.27
CA ALA A 355 4.19 -18.02 -21.52
C ALA A 355 5.47 -17.18 -21.44
N GLY A 356 6.49 -17.56 -22.20
CA GLY A 356 7.77 -16.87 -22.24
C GLY A 356 8.13 -16.31 -23.61
N TRP A 357 9.30 -15.68 -23.70
CA TRP A 357 9.77 -14.96 -24.90
C TRP A 357 8.82 -13.85 -25.33
N LEU A 358 8.19 -13.18 -24.36
CA LEU A 358 7.31 -12.04 -24.57
C LEU A 358 8.15 -10.77 -24.79
N GLY A 359 7.82 -9.98 -25.81
CA GLY A 359 8.64 -8.87 -26.27
C GLY A 359 9.86 -9.31 -27.04
N GLY A 360 11.00 -8.68 -26.78
CA GLY A 360 12.27 -8.94 -27.45
C GLY A 360 12.31 -8.45 -28.90
N PRO A 361 13.40 -8.74 -29.64
CA PRO A 361 13.60 -8.25 -31.00
C PRO A 361 12.51 -8.66 -32.00
N SER A 362 11.84 -9.79 -31.75
CA SER A 362 10.75 -10.28 -32.59
C SER A 362 9.38 -9.73 -32.17
N ASN A 363 9.28 -9.05 -31.03
CA ASN A 363 8.03 -8.62 -30.41
C ASN A 363 7.05 -9.79 -30.18
N GLY A 364 7.52 -10.82 -29.46
CA GLY A 364 6.75 -12.00 -29.08
C GLY A 364 5.54 -11.63 -28.22
N THR A 365 4.40 -12.29 -28.44
CA THR A 365 3.18 -12.04 -27.66
C THR A 365 2.44 -13.32 -27.29
N VAL A 366 1.73 -13.30 -26.17
CA VAL A 366 0.72 -14.29 -25.81
C VAL A 366 -0.65 -13.61 -25.68
N THR A 367 -1.68 -14.18 -26.30
CA THR A 367 -3.06 -13.68 -26.21
C THR A 367 -3.95 -14.68 -25.49
N PHE A 368 -4.64 -14.20 -24.47
CA PHE A 368 -5.70 -14.91 -23.77
C PHE A 368 -7.04 -14.51 -24.37
N HIS A 369 -7.83 -15.51 -24.77
CA HIS A 369 -9.16 -15.32 -25.34
C HIS A 369 -10.22 -15.78 -24.33
N GLN A 370 -11.48 -15.37 -24.57
CA GLN A 370 -12.63 -15.79 -23.77
C GLN A 370 -12.48 -15.43 -22.27
N ILE A 371 -11.87 -14.26 -22.00
CA ILE A 371 -11.91 -13.66 -20.67
C ILE A 371 -13.32 -13.12 -20.46
N SER A 372 -14.17 -13.88 -19.78
CA SER A 372 -15.60 -13.60 -19.68
C SER A 372 -15.90 -12.60 -18.57
N SER A 373 -16.73 -11.59 -18.86
CA SER A 373 -17.36 -10.71 -17.88
C SER A 373 -18.86 -10.68 -18.10
N SER A 374 -19.65 -10.73 -17.03
CA SER A 374 -21.12 -10.68 -17.08
C SER A 374 -21.64 -9.24 -17.26
N VAL A 375 -20.78 -8.25 -16.99
CA VAL A 375 -21.05 -6.81 -16.97
C VAL A 375 -19.85 -6.01 -17.50
N ASP A 376 -20.08 -4.75 -17.86
CA ASP A 376 -18.98 -3.80 -18.04
C ASP A 376 -18.47 -3.39 -16.64
N THR A 377 -17.21 -3.68 -16.32
CA THR A 377 -16.69 -3.39 -14.97
C THR A 377 -15.18 -3.18 -14.93
N MET A 378 -14.74 -2.23 -14.10
CA MET A 378 -13.34 -2.08 -13.75
C MET A 378 -12.92 -3.21 -12.82
N THR A 379 -11.87 -3.94 -13.21
CA THR A 379 -11.42 -5.17 -12.56
C THR A 379 -9.92 -5.11 -12.26
N THR A 380 -9.52 -5.63 -11.09
CA THR A 380 -8.12 -6.01 -10.84
C THR A 380 -7.87 -7.43 -11.35
N ILE A 381 -7.00 -7.57 -12.34
CA ILE A 381 -6.49 -8.87 -12.78
C ILE A 381 -5.14 -9.10 -12.09
N THR A 382 -5.02 -10.22 -11.39
CA THR A 382 -3.71 -10.64 -10.85
C THR A 382 -2.98 -11.44 -11.93
N ILE A 383 -1.77 -11.01 -12.23
CA ILE A 383 -0.86 -11.68 -13.16
C ILE A 383 0.17 -12.40 -12.32
N GLN A 384 0.16 -13.72 -12.35
CA GLN A 384 1.26 -14.52 -11.82
C GLN A 384 2.35 -14.58 -12.88
N TYR A 385 3.57 -14.22 -12.48
CA TYR A 385 4.68 -14.08 -13.40
C TYR A 385 5.98 -14.56 -12.78
N ARG A 386 6.96 -14.76 -13.66
CA ARG A 386 8.34 -15.01 -13.26
C ARG A 386 9.28 -14.01 -13.94
N ASN A 387 10.05 -13.33 -13.11
CA ASN A 387 11.21 -12.54 -13.54
C ASN A 387 12.45 -13.07 -12.81
N GLY A 388 13.25 -13.87 -13.52
CA GLY A 388 14.48 -14.43 -12.97
C GLY A 388 15.67 -13.47 -12.94
N ASP A 389 15.52 -12.26 -13.49
CA ASP A 389 16.58 -11.26 -13.49
C ASP A 389 16.68 -10.58 -12.12
N SER A 390 17.84 -9.98 -11.84
CA SER A 390 18.03 -9.15 -10.64
C SER A 390 17.50 -7.72 -10.80
N ALA A 391 16.96 -7.39 -11.97
CA ALA A 391 16.38 -6.09 -12.28
C ALA A 391 14.93 -6.26 -12.74
N PRO A 392 14.07 -5.25 -12.58
CA PRO A 392 12.72 -5.29 -13.10
C PRO A 392 12.69 -5.47 -14.63
N ARG A 393 11.68 -6.19 -15.10
CA ARG A 393 11.30 -6.24 -16.52
C ARG A 393 10.06 -5.42 -16.76
N PHE A 394 9.86 -4.99 -18.00
CA PHE A 394 8.68 -4.22 -18.40
C PHE A 394 7.95 -4.95 -19.51
N GLY A 395 6.62 -4.98 -19.43
CA GLY A 395 5.76 -5.53 -20.47
C GLY A 395 4.64 -4.58 -20.81
N ALA A 396 4.05 -4.79 -21.99
CA ALA A 396 2.85 -4.11 -22.42
C ALA A 396 1.68 -5.09 -22.41
N VAL A 397 0.54 -4.63 -21.91
CA VAL A 397 -0.72 -5.38 -21.92
C VAL A 397 -1.75 -4.64 -22.75
N VAL A 398 -2.33 -5.32 -23.73
CA VAL A 398 -3.37 -4.77 -24.61
C VAL A 398 -4.68 -5.47 -24.32
N ILE A 399 -5.71 -4.70 -23.95
CA ILE A 399 -7.06 -5.20 -23.66
C ILE A 399 -7.95 -4.86 -24.84
N ASN A 400 -8.59 -5.87 -25.44
CA ASN A 400 -9.53 -5.72 -26.57
C ASN A 400 -8.96 -4.90 -27.75
N GLY A 401 -7.65 -5.00 -28.02
CA GLY A 401 -6.98 -4.22 -29.08
C GLY A 401 -6.83 -2.72 -28.78
N GLY A 402 -7.05 -2.30 -27.53
CA GLY A 402 -6.93 -0.90 -27.09
C GLY A 402 -5.48 -0.43 -26.90
N THR A 403 -5.34 0.71 -26.20
CA THR A 403 -4.02 1.28 -25.89
C THR A 403 -3.23 0.35 -24.97
N PRO A 404 -1.94 0.08 -25.27
CA PRO A 404 -1.11 -0.73 -24.39
C PRO A 404 -0.91 -0.08 -23.01
N VAL A 405 -1.09 -0.86 -21.96
CA VAL A 405 -0.76 -0.51 -20.57
C VAL A 405 0.62 -1.06 -20.24
N LYS A 406 1.53 -0.20 -19.78
CA LYS A 406 2.84 -0.64 -19.31
C LYS A 406 2.73 -1.21 -17.90
N LEU A 407 3.29 -2.40 -17.69
CA LEU A 407 3.45 -3.00 -16.38
C LEU A 407 4.94 -3.22 -16.06
N GLU A 408 5.25 -3.06 -14.78
CA GLU A 408 6.55 -3.45 -14.22
C GLU A 408 6.42 -4.82 -13.55
N TYR A 409 7.45 -5.65 -13.74
CA TYR A 409 7.59 -6.98 -13.18
C TYR A 409 8.88 -7.03 -12.37
N LEU A 410 8.75 -6.88 -11.05
CA LEU A 410 9.87 -6.93 -10.11
C LEU A 410 10.56 -8.30 -10.14
N PRO A 411 11.85 -8.40 -9.76
CA PRO A 411 12.52 -9.68 -9.54
C PRO A 411 11.69 -10.66 -8.70
N SER A 412 11.53 -11.89 -9.19
CA SER A 412 10.87 -13.00 -8.48
C SER A 412 11.81 -14.17 -8.19
N GLY A 413 13.05 -14.09 -8.68
CA GLY A 413 14.05 -15.15 -8.56
C GLY A 413 13.59 -16.46 -9.23
N SER A 414 13.63 -17.56 -8.48
CA SER A 414 13.11 -18.86 -8.95
C SER A 414 11.61 -19.06 -8.71
N GLY A 415 10.97 -18.16 -7.95
CA GLY A 415 9.56 -18.25 -7.58
C GLY A 415 8.63 -17.53 -8.55
N VAL A 416 7.34 -17.63 -8.23
CA VAL A 416 6.25 -16.90 -8.89
C VAL A 416 5.85 -15.71 -8.01
N SER A 417 5.78 -14.53 -8.63
CA SER A 417 5.30 -13.31 -8.00
C SER A 417 3.98 -12.86 -8.62
N ASN A 418 3.28 -11.97 -7.94
CA ASN A 418 2.03 -11.38 -8.41
C ASN A 418 2.28 -9.94 -8.88
N SER A 419 1.72 -9.55 -10.02
CA SER A 419 1.54 -8.16 -10.44
C SER A 419 0.05 -7.90 -10.61
N THR A 420 -0.37 -6.64 -10.58
CA THR A 420 -1.77 -6.23 -10.72
C THR A 420 -1.97 -5.37 -11.94
N LEU A 421 -3.06 -5.64 -12.67
CA LEU A 421 -3.54 -4.84 -13.79
C LEU A 421 -4.96 -4.39 -13.51
N HIS A 422 -5.20 -3.08 -13.52
CA HIS A 422 -6.54 -2.51 -13.41
C HIS A 422 -7.04 -2.15 -14.80
N THR A 423 -8.13 -2.77 -15.23
CA THR A 423 -8.68 -2.58 -16.58
C THR A 423 -10.18 -2.73 -16.61
N LEU A 424 -10.80 -2.07 -17.58
CA LEU A 424 -12.21 -2.30 -17.92
C LEU A 424 -12.32 -3.62 -18.68
N LEU A 425 -13.12 -4.54 -18.15
CA LEU A 425 -13.64 -5.67 -18.93
C LEU A 425 -15.03 -5.31 -19.45
N GLN A 426 -15.26 -5.56 -20.73
CA GLN A 426 -16.56 -5.39 -21.37
C GLN A 426 -17.41 -6.63 -21.12
N LYS A 427 -18.72 -6.45 -21.03
CA LYS A 427 -19.68 -7.54 -20.96
C LYS A 427 -19.51 -8.47 -22.17
N GLY A 428 -19.40 -9.77 -21.87
CA GLY A 428 -19.10 -10.81 -22.83
C GLY A 428 -17.63 -11.22 -22.78
N ASN A 429 -17.08 -11.57 -23.93
CA ASN A 429 -15.72 -12.10 -24.05
C ASN A 429 -14.72 -10.98 -24.35
N ASN A 430 -13.64 -10.96 -23.57
CA ASN A 430 -12.53 -10.04 -23.73
C ASN A 430 -11.28 -10.81 -24.20
N THR A 431 -10.36 -10.07 -24.79
CA THR A 431 -9.02 -10.54 -25.12
C THR A 431 -7.98 -9.72 -24.38
N ILE A 432 -6.97 -10.39 -23.85
CA ILE A 432 -5.84 -9.74 -23.18
C ILE A 432 -4.55 -10.27 -23.81
N THR A 433 -3.75 -9.37 -24.38
CA THR A 433 -2.48 -9.71 -25.03
C THR A 433 -1.31 -9.14 -24.25
N PHE A 434 -0.35 -9.99 -23.89
CA PHE A 434 0.89 -9.61 -23.22
C PHE A 434 2.04 -9.63 -24.23
N GLY A 435 2.93 -8.64 -24.15
CA GLY A 435 4.12 -8.52 -24.98
C GLY A 435 5.16 -7.57 -24.37
N GLY A 436 6.13 -7.13 -25.18
CA GLY A 436 7.13 -6.14 -24.78
C GLY A 436 6.62 -4.71 -24.89
N VAL A 437 7.36 -3.75 -24.33
CA VAL A 437 7.02 -2.32 -24.36
C VAL A 437 7.34 -1.61 -25.69
N GLY A 438 7.52 -2.38 -26.76
CA GLY A 438 7.86 -1.86 -28.09
C GLY A 438 9.35 -1.56 -28.31
N ASP A 439 10.21 -1.99 -27.39
CA ASP A 439 11.66 -2.02 -27.56
C ASP A 439 12.18 -3.46 -27.78
N THR A 440 13.50 -3.65 -27.77
CA THR A 440 14.12 -4.98 -27.97
C THR A 440 14.26 -5.79 -26.68
N THR A 441 13.67 -5.35 -25.55
CA THR A 441 13.76 -6.02 -24.25
C THR A 441 12.63 -7.04 -24.08
N TYR A 442 12.90 -8.08 -23.28
CA TYR A 442 11.89 -9.08 -22.96
C TYR A 442 11.08 -8.67 -21.73
N ALA A 443 9.79 -8.96 -21.75
CA ALA A 443 8.94 -8.90 -20.56
C ALA A 443 9.19 -10.13 -19.66
N ALA A 444 8.53 -10.14 -18.49
CA ALA A 444 8.51 -11.33 -17.63
C ALA A 444 7.69 -12.47 -18.26
N ASP A 445 8.00 -13.70 -17.87
CA ASP A 445 7.19 -14.85 -18.27
C ASP A 445 5.86 -14.80 -17.51
N VAL A 446 4.74 -15.06 -18.18
CA VAL A 446 3.41 -15.08 -17.57
C VAL A 446 3.04 -16.52 -17.23
N ASP A 447 2.94 -16.84 -15.94
CA ASP A 447 2.44 -18.12 -15.43
C ASP A 447 0.95 -18.22 -15.71
N ARG A 448 0.14 -17.32 -15.12
CA ARG A 448 -1.31 -17.32 -15.33
C ARG A 448 -1.98 -16.02 -14.96
N LEU A 449 -3.20 -15.83 -15.46
CA LEU A 449 -4.09 -14.76 -15.04
C LEU A 449 -5.12 -15.29 -14.04
N ILE A 450 -5.36 -14.52 -12.99
CA ILE A 450 -6.43 -14.74 -12.02
C ILE A 450 -7.38 -13.55 -12.16
N VAL A 451 -8.58 -13.83 -12.66
CA VAL A 451 -9.58 -12.82 -13.03
C VAL A 451 -10.81 -12.97 -12.14
N PRO A 452 -11.17 -11.96 -11.34
CA PRO A 452 -12.41 -11.94 -10.55
C PRO A 452 -13.64 -12.19 -11.41
N VAL A 453 -14.54 -13.05 -10.94
CA VAL A 453 -15.85 -13.26 -11.57
C VAL A 453 -16.75 -12.07 -11.23
N SER A 454 -17.30 -11.43 -12.26
CA SER A 454 -18.18 -10.26 -12.21
C SER A 454 -19.65 -10.62 -12.04
#